data_AF-A0A4R6JAH8-F1
#
_entry.id   AF-A0A4R6JAH8-F1
#
_cell.length_a   1.000
_cell.length_b   1.000
_cell.length_c   1.000
_cell.angle_alpha   90.00
_cell.angle_beta   90.00
_cell.angle_gamma   90.00
#
_symmetry.space_group_name_H-M   'P 1'
#
loop_
_entity.id
_entity.type
_entity.pdbx_description
1 polymer ?
#
loop_
_entity_poly.entity_id
_entity_poly.type
_entity_poly.pdbx_seq_one_letter_code
_entity_poly.pdbx_strand_id
1 'polypeptide(L)'
;MNTSPAWSPRRFLLDMAVIAVAASVLGWIAAGLLYSALFGRWVSPAWEFLITYGCAYTILFPFFSLLVTRRRPPVLRLTPYGIELAAARSDGVLVPGDAVTRVRVRRRRPIATLEVFVREADGARIVPVDRDGRRARGKRGGGAVRYRVPLAGLNESAVRAAIHEHLDGGGTWRSEDETARTASER
;
A
#
# COMPACT_ATOMS: atom_id res chain seq x y z
N MET A 1 -2.56 -10.20 22.99
CA MET A 1 -1.59 -9.08 22.86
C MET A 1 -1.95 -8.29 21.60
N ASN A 2 -1.96 -6.96 21.64
CA ASN A 2 -2.14 -6.13 20.45
C ASN A 2 -0.79 -5.92 19.78
N THR A 3 -0.55 -6.52 18.61
CA THR A 3 0.65 -6.26 17.82
C THR A 3 0.31 -5.21 16.76
N SER A 4 1.09 -4.14 16.72
CA SER A 4 0.88 -3.01 15.80
C SER A 4 2.23 -2.63 15.21
N PRO A 5 2.48 -2.94 13.92
CA PRO A 5 3.70 -2.52 13.25
C PRO A 5 3.84 -0.99 13.33
N ALA A 6 4.96 -0.51 13.85
CA ALA A 6 5.18 0.91 14.06
C ALA A 6 5.42 1.64 12.73
N TRP A 7 4.72 2.78 12.56
CA TRP A 7 4.94 3.67 11.42
C TRP A 7 6.17 4.55 11.65
N SER A 8 7.00 4.67 10.61
CA SER A 8 8.25 5.43 10.63
C SER A 8 8.23 6.55 9.58
N PRO A 9 8.34 7.83 10.00
CA PRO A 9 8.48 8.97 9.09
C PRO A 9 9.65 8.84 8.12
N ARG A 10 10.77 8.28 8.60
CA ARG A 10 11.99 8.10 7.78
C ARG A 10 11.74 7.13 6.63
N ARG A 11 11.13 5.97 6.92
CA ARG A 11 10.77 4.99 5.90
C ARG A 11 9.74 5.54 4.92
N PHE A 12 8.77 6.30 5.45
CA PHE A 12 7.78 6.96 4.60
C PHE A 12 8.42 7.93 3.60
N LEU A 13 9.40 8.74 4.05
CA LEU A 13 10.15 9.63 3.15
C LEU A 13 10.92 8.85 2.08
N LEU A 14 11.57 7.74 2.45
CA LEU A 14 12.28 6.89 1.49
C LEU A 14 11.31 6.30 0.45
N ASP A 15 10.17 5.75 0.88
CA ASP A 15 9.15 5.20 -0.02
C ASP A 15 8.62 6.27 -0.98
N MET A 16 8.35 7.47 -0.48
CA MET A 16 7.87 8.59 -1.29
C MET A 16 8.95 9.14 -2.23
N ALA A 17 10.23 9.12 -1.84
CA ALA A 17 11.33 9.54 -2.69
C ALA A 17 11.48 8.60 -3.89
N VAL A 18 11.38 7.28 -3.66
CA VAL A 18 11.38 6.28 -4.73
C VAL A 18 10.22 6.50 -5.71
N ILE A 19 9.01 6.80 -5.19
CA ILE A 19 7.87 7.17 -6.04
C ILE A 19 8.18 8.42 -6.86
N ALA A 20 8.74 9.45 -6.22
CA ALA A 20 8.98 10.73 -6.86
C ALA A 20 10.01 10.62 -8.00
N VAL A 21 11.08 9.85 -7.81
CA VAL A 21 12.04 9.54 -8.87
C VAL A 21 11.34 8.83 -10.04
N ALA A 22 10.59 7.76 -9.76
CA ALA A 22 9.89 7.00 -10.79
C ALA A 22 8.88 7.88 -11.56
N ALA A 23 8.12 8.71 -10.84
CA ALA A 23 7.17 9.65 -11.43
C ALA A 23 7.87 10.73 -12.28
N SER A 24 9.05 11.21 -11.85
CA SER A 24 9.82 12.21 -12.58
C SER A 24 10.34 11.67 -13.91
N VAL A 25 10.88 10.44 -13.90
CA VAL A 25 11.33 9.77 -15.12
C VAL A 25 10.16 9.52 -16.08
N LEU A 26 9.04 9.00 -15.57
CA LEU A 26 7.85 8.77 -16.40
C LEU A 26 7.28 10.07 -16.96
N GLY A 27 7.24 11.13 -16.15
CA GLY A 27 6.79 12.46 -16.58
C GLY A 27 7.69 13.04 -17.68
N TRP A 28 9.01 12.87 -17.58
CA TRP A 28 9.96 13.32 -18.59
C TRP A 28 9.80 12.57 -19.92
N ILE A 29 9.65 11.23 -19.87
CA ILE A 29 9.36 10.43 -21.07
C ILE A 29 8.03 10.86 -21.70
N ALA A 30 6.98 10.99 -20.89
CA ALA A 30 5.65 11.38 -21.35
C ALA A 30 5.66 12.79 -21.98
N ALA A 31 6.37 13.74 -21.38
CA ALA A 31 6.54 15.08 -21.94
C ALA A 31 7.27 15.04 -23.29
N GLY A 32 8.35 14.27 -23.41
CA GLY A 32 9.08 14.09 -24.67
C GLY A 32 8.20 13.51 -25.79
N LEU A 33 7.39 12.50 -25.46
CA LEU A 33 6.43 11.92 -26.40
C LEU A 33 5.33 12.92 -26.79
N LEU A 34 4.79 13.67 -25.83
CA LEU A 34 3.78 14.68 -26.07
C LEU A 34 4.29 15.80 -26.99
N TYR A 35 5.48 16.34 -26.72
CA TYR A 35 6.08 17.36 -27.58
C TYR A 35 6.39 16.81 -28.97
N SER A 36 6.89 15.57 -29.06
CA SER A 36 7.16 14.95 -30.35
C SER A 36 5.88 14.78 -31.19
N ALA A 37 4.77 14.40 -30.55
CA ALA A 37 3.47 14.30 -31.20
C ALA A 37 2.92 15.67 -31.63
N LEU A 38 3.05 16.69 -30.78
CA LEU A 38 2.57 18.06 -31.07
C LEU A 38 3.33 18.72 -32.24
N PHE A 39 4.64 18.50 -32.34
CA PHE A 39 5.48 19.13 -33.35
C PHE A 39 5.71 18.26 -34.59
N GLY A 40 5.17 17.04 -34.64
CA GLY A 40 5.31 16.12 -35.77
C GLY A 40 6.75 15.70 -36.08
N ARG A 41 7.66 15.86 -35.11
CA ARG A 41 9.08 15.52 -35.23
C ARG A 41 9.60 15.01 -33.89
N TRP A 42 10.63 14.17 -33.91
CA TRP A 42 11.26 13.73 -32.68
C TRP A 42 11.87 14.94 -31.95
N VAL A 43 11.38 15.22 -30.75
CA VAL A 43 11.94 16.22 -29.84
C VAL A 43 12.59 15.46 -28.70
N SER A 44 13.92 15.42 -28.68
CA SER A 44 14.64 14.84 -27.55
C SER A 44 14.36 15.69 -26.31
N PRO A 45 13.79 15.10 -25.24
CA PRO A 45 13.56 15.85 -24.01
C PRO A 45 14.91 16.23 -23.38
N ALA A 46 15.02 17.47 -22.90
CA ALA A 46 16.26 18.01 -22.33
C ALA A 46 16.61 17.28 -21.02
N TRP A 47 17.84 16.79 -20.90
CA TRP A 47 18.30 16.07 -19.71
C TRP A 47 18.47 17.01 -18.51
N GLU A 48 18.83 18.26 -18.77
CA GLU A 48 18.92 19.32 -17.77
C GLU A 48 17.57 19.51 -17.06
N PHE A 49 16.47 19.46 -17.83
CA PHE A 49 15.13 19.55 -17.28
C PHE A 49 14.83 18.36 -16.35
N LEU A 50 15.20 17.13 -16.74
CA LEU A 50 15.03 15.96 -15.87
C LEU A 50 15.84 16.10 -14.57
N ILE A 51 17.07 16.59 -14.64
CA ILE A 51 17.92 16.77 -13.47
C ILE A 51 17.31 17.82 -12.54
N THR A 52 17.02 19.03 -13.03
CA THR A 52 16.51 20.12 -12.18
C THR A 52 15.11 19.81 -11.65
N TYR A 53 14.17 19.44 -12.53
CA TYR A 53 12.81 19.11 -12.14
C TYR A 53 12.76 17.84 -11.28
N GLY A 54 13.47 16.79 -11.67
CA GLY A 54 13.50 15.52 -10.97
C GLY A 54 14.10 15.65 -9.57
N CYS A 55 15.19 16.40 -9.41
CA CYS A 55 15.77 16.67 -8.08
C CYS A 55 14.79 17.47 -7.21
N ALA A 56 14.23 18.58 -7.72
CA ALA A 56 13.28 19.39 -6.98
C ALA A 56 12.04 18.58 -6.56
N TYR A 57 11.48 17.80 -7.49
CA TYR A 57 10.30 16.97 -7.22
C TYR A 57 10.61 15.84 -6.23
N THR A 58 11.76 15.18 -6.37
CA THR A 58 12.19 14.10 -5.46
C THR A 58 12.41 14.57 -4.04
N ILE A 59 12.80 15.83 -3.84
CA ILE A 59 12.94 16.42 -2.51
C ILE A 59 11.58 16.89 -2.00
N LEU A 60 10.88 17.75 -2.74
CA LEU A 60 9.67 18.40 -2.27
C LEU A 60 8.51 17.42 -2.07
N PHE A 61 8.30 16.48 -2.99
CA PHE A 61 7.15 15.57 -2.94
C PHE A 61 7.10 14.72 -1.65
N PRO A 62 8.19 14.08 -1.19
CA PRO A 62 8.21 13.37 0.09
C PRO A 62 7.92 14.27 1.29
N PHE A 63 8.48 15.49 1.34
CA PHE A 63 8.27 16.41 2.46
C PHE A 63 6.81 16.87 2.55
N PHE A 64 6.23 17.34 1.44
CA PHE A 64 4.80 17.69 1.42
C PHE A 64 3.93 16.47 1.72
N SER A 65 4.27 15.30 1.18
CA SER A 65 3.55 14.07 1.44
C SER A 65 3.59 13.70 2.92
N LEU A 66 4.74 13.87 3.57
CA LEU A 66 4.92 13.61 4.99
C LEU A 66 4.11 14.59 5.84
N LEU A 67 4.15 15.89 5.55
CA LEU A 67 3.41 16.92 6.28
C LEU A 67 1.90 16.61 6.31
N VAL A 68 1.35 16.24 5.16
CA VAL A 68 -0.08 15.89 5.06
C VAL A 68 -0.37 14.54 5.74
N THR A 69 0.52 13.55 5.61
CA THR A 69 0.32 12.22 6.19
C THR A 69 0.54 12.17 7.71
N ARG A 70 1.36 13.06 8.29
CA ARG A 70 1.62 13.11 9.74
C ARG A 70 0.36 13.29 10.58
N ARG A 71 -0.65 13.99 10.05
CA ARG A 71 -1.95 14.15 10.73
C ARG A 71 -2.73 12.84 10.81
N ARG A 72 -2.54 11.94 9.83
CA ARG A 72 -3.28 10.68 9.66
C ARG A 72 -2.39 9.60 9.05
N PRO A 73 -1.45 9.04 9.83
CA PRO A 73 -0.55 8.00 9.35
C PRO A 73 -1.33 6.71 9.02
N PRO A 74 -0.79 5.83 8.16
CA PRO A 74 -1.36 4.52 7.96
C PRO A 74 -1.32 3.74 9.28
N VAL A 75 -2.38 2.99 9.55
CA VAL A 75 -2.50 2.18 10.76
C VAL A 75 -2.84 0.76 10.36
N LEU A 76 -2.08 -0.17 10.93
CA LEU A 76 -2.36 -1.59 10.92
C LEU A 76 -2.30 -2.07 12.37
N ARG A 77 -3.44 -2.48 12.92
CA ARG A 77 -3.51 -3.03 14.27
C ARG A 77 -4.16 -4.40 14.22
N LEU A 78 -3.53 -5.36 14.88
CA LEU A 78 -4.08 -6.70 15.07
C LEU A 78 -4.65 -6.72 16.48
N THR A 79 -5.97 -6.90 16.56
CA THR A 79 -6.75 -6.87 17.81
C THR A 79 -7.41 -8.23 18.02
N PRO A 80 -7.84 -8.57 19.24
CA PRO A 80 -8.59 -9.82 19.49
C PRO A 80 -9.86 -9.95 18.64
N TYR A 81 -10.42 -8.82 18.20
CA TYR A 81 -11.65 -8.77 17.41
C TYR A 81 -11.39 -8.87 15.90
N GLY A 82 -10.14 -8.71 15.45
CA GLY A 82 -9.77 -8.74 14.04
C GLY A 82 -8.73 -7.70 13.66
N ILE A 83 -8.70 -7.37 12.37
CA ILE A 83 -7.66 -6.55 11.73
C ILE A 83 -8.21 -5.14 11.48
N GLU A 84 -7.63 -4.15 12.16
CA GLU A 84 -7.89 -2.74 11.90
C GLU A 84 -6.93 -2.21 10.84
N LEU A 85 -7.50 -1.66 9.76
CA LEU A 85 -6.81 -1.23 8.56
C LEU A 85 -7.16 0.21 8.25
N ALA A 86 -6.17 1.10 8.21
CA ALA A 86 -6.34 2.46 7.69
C ALA A 86 -5.18 2.82 6.76
N ALA A 87 -5.50 3.20 5.52
CA ALA A 87 -4.52 3.81 4.65
C ALA A 87 -4.22 5.26 5.10
N ALA A 88 -3.07 5.78 4.70
CA ALA A 88 -2.74 7.18 4.95
C ALA A 88 -3.86 8.10 4.44
N ARG A 89 -4.28 9.07 5.27
CA ARG A 89 -5.33 10.07 4.95
C ARG A 89 -6.72 9.48 4.64
N SER A 90 -6.95 8.21 4.98
CA SER A 90 -8.23 7.52 4.77
C SER A 90 -8.82 7.08 6.10
N ASP A 91 -10.13 6.90 6.15
CA ASP A 91 -10.80 6.25 7.26
C ASP A 91 -10.37 4.80 7.37
N GLY A 92 -10.44 4.29 8.59
CA GLY A 92 -10.13 2.91 8.88
C GLY A 92 -11.33 1.99 8.65
N VAL A 93 -11.04 0.70 8.58
CA VAL A 93 -12.03 -0.38 8.71
C VAL A 93 -11.49 -1.40 9.69
N LEU A 94 -12.36 -1.88 10.57
CA LEU A 94 -12.12 -3.08 11.35
C LEU A 94 -12.75 -4.26 10.62
N VAL A 95 -11.90 -5.20 10.22
CA VAL A 95 -12.31 -6.45 9.58
C VAL A 95 -12.28 -7.54 10.65
N PRO A 96 -13.43 -8.13 11.00
CA PRO A 96 -13.49 -9.23 11.95
C PRO A 96 -12.61 -10.40 11.51
N GLY A 97 -11.89 -11.04 12.44
CA GLY A 97 -10.92 -12.09 12.12
C GLY A 97 -11.54 -13.30 11.41
N ASP A 98 -12.76 -13.67 11.79
CA ASP A 98 -13.57 -14.73 11.18
C ASP A 98 -14.02 -14.41 9.75
N ALA A 99 -14.15 -13.13 9.42
CA ALA A 99 -14.52 -12.66 8.08
C ALA A 99 -13.33 -12.64 7.10
N VAL A 100 -12.10 -12.72 7.62
CA VAL A 100 -10.88 -12.70 6.80
C VAL A 100 -10.72 -14.05 6.10
N THR A 101 -10.90 -14.04 4.78
CA THR A 101 -10.65 -15.25 3.96
C THR A 101 -9.22 -15.37 3.50
N ARG A 102 -8.57 -14.24 3.23
CA ARG A 102 -7.20 -14.21 2.72
C ARG A 102 -6.53 -12.90 3.06
N VAL A 103 -5.25 -12.98 3.43
CA VAL A 103 -4.38 -11.81 3.61
C VAL A 103 -3.15 -12.01 2.75
N ARG A 104 -2.74 -10.97 2.03
CA ARG A 104 -1.56 -11.02 1.17
C ARG A 104 -0.79 -9.71 1.24
N VAL A 105 0.51 -9.79 1.48
CA VAL A 105 1.42 -8.66 1.25
C VAL A 105 1.96 -8.78 -0.16
N ARG A 106 1.64 -7.81 -1.02
CA ARG A 106 2.10 -7.76 -2.41
C ARG A 106 2.99 -6.55 -2.64
N ARG A 107 4.21 -6.79 -3.11
CA ARG A 107 5.10 -5.73 -3.61
C ARG A 107 4.89 -5.53 -5.10
N ARG A 108 3.97 -4.64 -5.48
CA ARG A 108 3.95 -4.04 -6.82
C ARG A 108 4.66 -2.71 -6.71
N ARG A 109 5.87 -2.61 -7.28
CA ARG A 109 6.73 -1.41 -7.18
C ARG A 109 5.90 -0.12 -7.40
N PRO A 110 6.19 0.99 -6.69
CA PRO A 110 7.31 1.16 -5.75
C PRO A 110 7.02 0.79 -4.28
N ILE A 111 5.76 0.55 -3.86
CA ILE A 111 5.40 0.31 -2.46
C ILE A 111 4.72 -1.06 -2.28
N ALA A 112 5.05 -1.77 -1.20
CA ALA A 112 4.28 -2.92 -0.74
C ALA A 112 2.85 -2.52 -0.33
N THR A 113 1.88 -3.38 -0.65
CA THR A 113 0.47 -3.20 -0.28
C THR A 113 0.00 -4.44 0.44
N LEU A 114 -0.67 -4.25 1.57
CA LEU A 114 -1.44 -5.30 2.23
C LEU A 114 -2.82 -5.39 1.58
N GLU A 115 -3.17 -6.58 1.09
CA GLU A 115 -4.48 -6.91 0.55
C GLU A 115 -5.19 -7.85 1.54
N VAL A 116 -6.36 -7.44 2.05
CA VAL A 116 -7.23 -8.26 2.90
C VAL A 116 -8.51 -8.55 2.14
N PHE A 117 -8.84 -9.82 2.02
CA PHE A 117 -10.01 -10.32 1.31
C PHE A 117 -11.05 -10.81 2.32
N VAL A 118 -12.25 -10.28 2.18
CA VAL A 118 -13.41 -10.60 3.02
C VAL A 118 -14.47 -11.23 2.12
N ARG A 119 -15.16 -12.27 2.57
CA ARG A 119 -16.32 -12.81 1.85
C ARG A 119 -17.37 -11.72 1.68
N GLU A 120 -18.04 -11.70 0.53
CA GLU A 120 -19.09 -10.70 0.30
C GLU A 120 -20.24 -10.82 1.30
N ALA A 121 -20.59 -12.05 1.71
CA ALA A 121 -21.59 -12.31 2.75
C ALA A 121 -21.23 -11.67 4.11
N ASP A 122 -19.94 -11.57 4.43
CA ASP A 122 -19.44 -11.00 5.68
C ASP A 122 -19.18 -9.49 5.58
N GLY A 123 -19.42 -8.89 4.41
CA GLY A 123 -19.21 -7.46 4.16
C GLY A 123 -20.02 -6.55 5.08
N ALA A 124 -21.17 -7.01 5.57
CA ALA A 124 -22.00 -6.28 6.54
C ALA A 124 -21.39 -6.24 7.95
N ARG A 125 -20.47 -7.15 8.27
CA ARG A 125 -19.80 -7.22 9.58
C ARG A 125 -18.63 -6.26 9.70
N ILE A 126 -18.27 -5.57 8.61
CA ILE A 126 -17.12 -4.67 8.58
C ILE A 126 -17.52 -3.36 9.25
N VAL A 127 -16.78 -3.01 10.31
CA VAL A 127 -17.05 -1.81 11.10
C VAL A 127 -16.20 -0.66 10.54
N PRO A 128 -16.81 0.44 10.08
CA PRO A 128 -16.05 1.63 9.70
C PRO A 128 -15.42 2.25 10.96
N VAL A 129 -14.15 2.63 10.86
CA VAL A 129 -13.44 3.38 11.89
C VAL A 129 -13.24 4.79 11.37
N ASP A 130 -14.14 5.69 11.76
CA ASP A 130 -14.11 7.07 11.29
C ASP A 130 -12.89 7.81 11.86
N ARG A 131 -12.18 8.53 10.99
CA ARG A 131 -10.99 9.33 11.32
C ARG A 131 -11.03 10.67 10.58
N ASP A 132 -12.23 11.16 10.25
CA ASP A 132 -12.51 12.37 9.48
C ASP A 132 -11.85 12.38 8.09
N GLY A 133 -11.51 11.19 7.57
CA GLY A 133 -10.77 10.93 6.35
C GLY A 133 -11.64 10.73 5.13
N ARG A 134 -11.03 10.17 4.08
CA ARG A 134 -11.78 9.63 2.96
C ARG A 134 -12.17 8.19 3.29
N ARG A 135 -13.42 7.82 3.04
CA ARG A 135 -13.91 6.45 3.24
C ARG A 135 -12.93 5.40 2.73
N ALA A 136 -12.71 4.36 3.54
CA ALA A 136 -11.92 3.20 3.15
C ALA A 136 -12.49 2.58 1.86
N ARG A 137 -11.64 2.44 0.84
CA ARG A 137 -12.04 1.90 -0.46
C ARG A 137 -11.88 0.38 -0.48
N GLY A 138 -12.96 -0.33 -0.18
CA GLY A 138 -13.09 -1.75 -0.52
C GLY A 138 -13.44 -1.91 -2.00
N LYS A 139 -12.67 -2.72 -2.74
CA LYS A 139 -13.04 -3.10 -4.13
C LYS A 139 -13.75 -4.44 -4.09
N ARG A 140 -15.03 -4.49 -4.50
CA ARG A 140 -15.79 -5.74 -4.67
C ARG A 140 -15.40 -6.43 -5.97
N GLY A 141 -15.30 -7.75 -5.94
CA GLY A 141 -15.11 -8.57 -7.14
C GLY A 141 -14.90 -10.05 -6.82
N GLY A 142 -15.50 -10.93 -7.62
CA GLY A 142 -15.34 -12.38 -7.48
C GLY A 142 -15.88 -12.94 -6.17
N GLY A 143 -17.00 -12.43 -5.65
CA GLY A 143 -17.61 -12.88 -4.39
C GLY A 143 -16.87 -12.45 -3.13
N ALA A 144 -15.89 -11.54 -3.25
CA ALA A 144 -15.11 -11.02 -2.13
C ALA A 144 -14.97 -9.49 -2.19
N VAL A 145 -14.85 -8.88 -1.01
CA VAL A 145 -14.46 -7.48 -0.83
C VAL A 145 -12.97 -7.44 -0.52
N ARG A 146 -12.21 -6.72 -1.35
CA ARG A 146 -10.76 -6.55 -1.16
C ARG A 146 -10.45 -5.16 -0.62
N TYR A 147 -9.85 -5.12 0.57
CA TYR A 147 -9.26 -3.93 1.17
C TYR A 147 -7.78 -3.86 0.86
N ARG A 148 -7.30 -2.67 0.53
CA ARG A 148 -5.90 -2.41 0.17
C ARG A 148 -5.32 -1.32 1.04
N VAL A 149 -4.23 -1.62 1.73
CA VAL A 149 -3.50 -0.65 2.54
C VAL A 149 -2.06 -0.58 2.06
N PRO A 150 -1.62 0.56 1.49
CA PRO A 150 -0.22 0.79 1.20
C PRO A 150 0.60 0.75 2.50
N LEU A 151 1.69 -0.01 2.51
CA LEU A 151 2.57 -0.17 3.67
C LEU A 151 3.64 0.93 3.76
N ALA A 152 3.39 2.10 3.17
CA ALA A 152 4.36 3.19 3.13
C ALA A 152 4.71 3.65 4.55
N GLY A 153 5.99 3.60 4.90
CA GLY A 153 6.47 3.89 6.24
C GLY A 153 6.25 2.80 7.29
N LEU A 154 5.64 1.66 6.94
CA LEU A 154 5.56 0.47 7.80
C LEU A 154 6.70 -0.49 7.49
N ASN A 155 7.10 -1.30 8.48
CA ASN A 155 8.09 -2.36 8.24
C ASN A 155 7.43 -3.55 7.55
N GLU A 156 7.75 -3.84 6.30
CA GLU A 156 7.15 -4.99 5.58
C GLU A 156 7.40 -6.31 6.32
N SER A 157 8.60 -6.54 6.85
CA SER A 157 8.91 -7.78 7.58
C SER A 157 8.15 -7.90 8.89
N ALA A 158 8.04 -6.81 9.65
CA ALA A 158 7.26 -6.82 10.90
C ALA A 158 5.75 -6.97 10.62
N VAL A 159 5.25 -6.40 9.53
CA VAL A 159 3.87 -6.60 9.08
C VAL A 159 3.63 -8.07 8.75
N ARG A 160 4.52 -8.69 7.96
CA ARG A 160 4.42 -10.12 7.61
C ARG A 160 4.48 -11.00 8.85
N ALA A 161 5.43 -10.76 9.75
CA ALA A 161 5.59 -11.50 10.99
C ALA A 161 4.35 -11.37 11.88
N ALA A 162 3.83 -10.15 12.07
CA ALA A 162 2.65 -9.91 12.88
C ALA A 162 1.39 -10.59 12.29
N ILE A 163 1.24 -10.58 10.96
CA ILE A 163 0.15 -11.28 10.28
C ILE A 163 0.28 -12.80 10.46
N HIS A 164 1.48 -13.35 10.30
CA HIS A 164 1.72 -14.78 10.53
C HIS A 164 1.36 -15.18 11.96
N GLU A 165 1.90 -14.48 12.96
CA GLU A 165 1.66 -14.76 14.37
C GLU A 165 0.17 -14.66 14.74
N HIS A 166 -0.53 -13.64 14.22
CA HIS A 166 -1.94 -13.42 14.52
C HIS A 166 -2.87 -14.42 13.84
N LEU A 167 -2.46 -15.01 12.71
CA LEU A 167 -3.25 -15.99 11.96
C LEU A 167 -2.94 -17.44 12.37
N ASP A 168 -1.68 -17.77 12.66
CA ASP A 168 -1.26 -19.13 13.07
C ASP A 168 -1.77 -19.51 14.48
N GLY A 169 -2.13 -18.53 15.31
CA GLY A 169 -2.72 -18.75 16.64
C GLY A 169 -4.21 -19.10 16.67
N GLY A 170 -4.92 -19.17 15.53
CA GLY A 170 -6.39 -19.23 15.54
C GLY A 170 -7.13 -19.78 14.30
N GLY A 171 -6.46 -20.31 13.27
CA GLY A 171 -7.18 -20.96 12.17
C GLY A 171 -6.30 -21.34 10.99
N THR A 172 -6.65 -22.46 10.34
CA THR A 172 -5.94 -23.03 9.19
C THR A 172 -5.73 -22.01 8.06
N TRP A 173 -4.53 -21.46 7.97
CA TRP A 173 -4.06 -20.66 6.85
C TRP A 173 -3.01 -21.44 6.06
N ARG A 174 -3.07 -21.34 4.72
CA ARG A 174 -2.03 -21.83 3.82
C ARG A 174 -1.31 -20.62 3.23
N SER A 175 -0.03 -20.47 3.55
CA SER A 175 0.85 -19.57 2.81
C SER A 175 0.98 -20.09 1.39
N GLU A 176 0.83 -19.21 0.40
CA GLU A 176 1.13 -19.56 -0.99
C GLU A 176 2.63 -19.79 -1.21
N ASP A 177 3.52 -19.36 -0.31
CA ASP A 177 4.95 -19.70 -0.38
C ASP A 177 5.17 -21.20 -0.11
N GLU A 178 4.26 -21.83 0.64
CA GLU A 178 4.23 -23.27 0.87
C GLU A 178 3.56 -24.04 -0.28
N THR A 179 2.61 -23.39 -0.97
CA THR A 179 1.96 -23.96 -2.17
C THR A 179 2.88 -23.88 -3.40
N ALA A 180 3.74 -22.85 -3.48
CA ALA A 180 4.75 -22.72 -4.52
C ALA A 180 5.93 -23.70 -4.30
N ARG A 181 6.31 -23.98 -3.04
CA ARG A 181 7.32 -25.01 -2.73
C ARG A 181 6.82 -26.42 -3.03
N THR A 182 5.60 -26.76 -2.65
CA THR A 182 5.01 -28.09 -2.95
C THR A 182 4.70 -28.31 -4.44
N ALA A 183 4.51 -27.23 -5.21
CA ALA A 183 4.41 -27.31 -6.67
C ALA A 183 5.76 -27.40 -7.40
N SER A 184 6.87 -27.10 -6.70
CA SER A 184 8.24 -27.23 -7.23
C SER A 184 8.90 -28.57 -6.87
N GLU A 185 8.31 -29.33 -5.95
CA GLU A 185 8.78 -30.66 -5.52
C GLU A 185 7.98 -31.81 -6.16
N ARG A 186 7.10 -31.51 -7.11
CA ARG A 186 6.44 -32.47 -8.01
C ARG A 186 6.85 -32.20 -9.45
#